data_AF-A0A958XP84-F1
#
_entry.id   AF-A0A958XP84-F1
#
_cell.length_a   1.000
_cell.length_b   1.000
_cell.length_c   1.000
_cell.angle_alpha   90.00
_cell.angle_beta   90.00
_cell.angle_gamma   90.00
#
_symmetry.space_group_name_H-M   'P 1'
#
loop_
_entity.id
_entity.type
_entity.pdbx_description
1 polymer ?
#
loop_
_entity_poly.entity_id
_entity_poly.type
_entity_poly.pdbx_seq_one_letter_code
_entity_poly.pdbx_strand_id
1 'polypeptide(L)'
;IVKLQDQYAYFDEKQVKALLDKLENPPALSGQELLQAALAEDYDGAPIELSPAARNLLDDLLSGGPVAKPEGLEATLRPYQQRGFEWLYKNARIGFGSLIADDMGLGKTLQVIATLLKLKEEGSLGDQKAIAIVPTTLLTNWYKEIQKFAPGLSAHVYHGPSRSLQPLENADLLITTYGVVRSEGAELARKKWLAAV
;
A
#
# COMPACT_ATOMS: atom_id res chain seq x y z
N ILE A 1 -3.82 25.20 37.34
CA ILE A 1 -4.02 23.76 37.62
C ILE A 1 -5.49 23.47 37.46
N VAL A 2 -5.84 22.60 36.52
CA VAL A 2 -7.23 22.18 36.27
C VAL A 2 -7.33 20.71 36.66
N LYS A 3 -8.39 20.35 37.40
CA LYS A 3 -8.69 18.95 37.75
C LYS A 3 -9.51 18.34 36.62
N LEU A 4 -9.01 17.27 36.02
CA LEU A 4 -9.69 16.49 34.99
C LEU A 4 -9.78 15.05 35.51
N GLN A 5 -11.00 14.60 35.79
CA GLN A 5 -11.26 13.34 36.50
C GLN A 5 -10.46 13.28 37.83
N ASP A 6 -9.61 12.26 38.00
CA ASP A 6 -8.78 12.04 39.18
C ASP A 6 -7.35 12.58 39.04
N GLN A 7 -7.05 13.32 37.97
CA GLN A 7 -5.72 13.87 37.70
C GLN A 7 -5.72 15.40 37.67
N TYR A 8 -4.56 15.98 37.98
CA TYR A 8 -4.33 17.43 37.93
C TYR A 8 -3.37 17.73 36.79
N ALA A 9 -3.80 18.59 35.87
CA ALA A 9 -2.97 19.06 34.77
C ALA A 9 -2.69 20.56 34.94
N TYR A 10 -1.45 20.96 34.64
CA TYR A 10 -1.07 22.37 34.59
C TYR A 10 -1.26 22.86 33.15
N PHE A 11 -2.17 23.82 32.97
CA PHE A 11 -2.35 24.52 31.71
C PHE A 11 -1.99 25.98 31.88
N ASP A 12 -1.31 26.55 30.90
CA ASP A 12 -1.17 28.00 30.78
C ASP A 12 -2.38 28.60 30.04
N GLU A 13 -2.52 29.92 30.11
CA GLU A 13 -3.65 30.65 29.52
C GLU A 13 -3.73 30.49 27.99
N LYS A 14 -2.58 30.32 27.31
CA LYS A 14 -2.52 30.11 25.86
C LYS A 14 -3.06 28.73 25.48
N GLN A 15 -2.70 27.71 26.24
CA GLN A 15 -3.16 26.32 26.05
C GLN A 15 -4.67 26.22 26.26
N VAL A 16 -5.21 26.87 27.30
CA VAL A 16 -6.67 26.89 27.54
C VAL A 16 -7.39 27.56 26.39
N LYS A 17 -6.90 28.71 25.92
CA LYS A 17 -7.52 29.43 24.80
C LYS A 17 -7.48 28.61 23.51
N ALA A 18 -6.34 27.96 23.20
CA ALA A 18 -6.21 27.10 22.03
C ALA A 18 -7.16 25.87 22.08
N LEU A 19 -7.38 25.29 23.26
CA LEU A 19 -8.34 24.20 23.43
C LEU A 19 -9.79 24.65 23.23
N LEU A 20 -10.16 25.81 23.78
CA LEU A 20 -11.51 26.39 23.58
C LEU A 20 -11.76 26.74 22.11
N ASP A 21 -10.78 27.36 21.44
CA ASP A 21 -10.86 27.68 20.01
C ASP A 21 -11.06 26.40 19.15
N LYS A 22 -10.38 25.29 19.49
CA LYS A 22 -10.56 23.98 18.83
C LYS A 22 -11.95 23.39 19.06
N LEU A 23 -12.56 23.60 20.23
CA LEU A 23 -13.90 23.09 20.54
C LEU A 23 -14.98 23.90 19.82
N GLU A 24 -14.82 25.22 19.74
CA GLU A 24 -15.75 26.11 19.04
C GLU A 24 -15.61 26.02 17.52
N ASN A 25 -14.38 25.82 17.02
CA ASN A 25 -14.06 25.70 15.61
C ASN A 25 -13.27 24.41 15.35
N PRO A 26 -13.95 23.24 15.34
CA PRO A 26 -13.27 21.98 15.10
C PRO A 26 -12.59 22.00 13.73
N PRO A 27 -11.32 21.59 13.63
CA PRO A 27 -10.63 21.53 12.36
C PRO A 27 -11.36 20.57 11.41
N ALA A 28 -11.51 20.98 10.15
CA ALA A 28 -12.06 20.10 9.13
C ALA A 28 -11.04 18.98 8.86
N LEU A 29 -11.40 17.75 9.19
CA LEU A 29 -10.59 16.58 8.87
C LEU A 29 -10.73 16.25 7.38
N SER A 30 -9.60 16.00 6.73
CA SER A 30 -9.60 15.36 5.42
C SER A 30 -10.16 13.95 5.50
N GLY A 31 -10.62 13.40 4.37
CA GLY A 31 -11.10 12.02 4.32
C GLY A 31 -10.06 10.99 4.80
N GLN A 32 -8.76 11.27 4.57
CA GLN A 32 -7.66 10.43 5.03
C GLN A 32 -7.48 10.50 6.55
N GLU A 33 -7.54 11.69 7.14
CA GLU A 33 -7.44 11.87 8.59
C GLU A 33 -8.63 11.24 9.32
N LEU A 34 -9.84 11.37 8.77
CA LEU A 34 -11.05 10.70 9.30
C LEU A 34 -10.88 9.18 9.30
N LEU A 35 -10.43 8.62 8.18
CA LEU A 35 -10.23 7.19 8.05
C LEU A 35 -9.11 6.69 8.98
N GLN A 36 -8.00 7.43 9.08
CA GLN A 36 -6.92 7.10 10.00
C GLN A 36 -7.40 7.11 11.44
N ALA A 37 -8.14 8.14 11.85
CA ALA A 37 -8.72 8.23 13.17
C ALA A 37 -9.70 7.08 13.44
N ALA A 38 -10.56 6.77 12.47
CA ALA A 38 -11.50 5.66 12.55
C ALA A 38 -10.81 4.30 12.70
N LEU A 39 -9.76 4.04 11.93
CA LEU A 39 -8.97 2.80 12.00
C LEU A 39 -8.18 2.68 13.31
N ALA A 40 -7.68 3.81 13.83
CA ALA A 40 -6.93 3.85 15.09
C ALA A 40 -7.83 3.89 16.34
N GLU A 41 -9.13 4.17 16.16
CA GLU A 41 -10.07 4.55 17.22
C GLU A 41 -9.52 5.68 18.12
N ASP A 42 -8.68 6.55 17.55
CA ASP A 42 -7.99 7.65 18.24
C ASP A 42 -7.82 8.86 17.32
N TYR A 43 -7.97 10.06 17.87
CA TYR A 43 -7.63 11.31 17.20
C TYR A 43 -6.94 12.27 18.18
N ASP A 44 -5.73 12.75 17.83
CA ASP A 44 -4.93 13.63 18.69
C ASP A 44 -4.70 13.06 20.12
N GLY A 45 -4.64 11.73 20.26
CA GLY A 45 -4.47 11.06 21.55
C GLY A 45 -5.74 10.99 22.41
N ALA A 46 -6.89 11.37 21.85
CA ALA A 46 -8.20 11.18 22.44
C ALA A 46 -8.89 9.97 21.76
N PRO A 47 -9.42 9.02 22.55
CA PRO A 47 -10.18 7.92 21.99
C PRO A 47 -11.45 8.46 21.30
N ILE A 48 -11.78 7.90 20.14
CA ILE A 48 -13.00 8.25 19.43
C ILE A 48 -13.97 7.08 19.41
N GLU A 49 -15.27 7.40 19.45
CA GLU A 49 -16.32 6.40 19.28
C GLU A 49 -16.94 6.52 17.88
N LEU A 50 -16.82 5.44 17.11
CA LEU A 50 -17.53 5.32 15.85
C LEU A 50 -18.99 4.94 16.08
N SER A 51 -19.90 5.68 15.43
CA SER A 51 -21.32 5.31 15.40
C SER A 51 -21.51 3.92 14.77
N PRO A 52 -22.59 3.18 15.10
CA PRO A 52 -22.83 1.86 14.51
C PRO A 52 -22.84 1.86 12.97
N ALA A 53 -23.38 2.91 12.35
CA ALA A 53 -23.38 3.05 10.89
C ALA A 53 -21.97 3.24 10.32
N ALA A 54 -21.13 4.04 10.99
CA ALA A 54 -19.74 4.24 10.59
C ALA A 54 -18.91 2.97 10.77
N ARG A 55 -19.13 2.21 11.86
CA ARG A 55 -18.50 0.89 12.06
C ARG A 55 -18.88 -0.09 10.96
N ASN A 56 -20.17 -0.20 10.65
CA ASN A 56 -20.62 -1.09 9.57
C ASN A 56 -20.02 -0.71 8.22
N LEU A 57 -19.92 0.58 7.90
CA LEU A 57 -19.25 1.03 6.67
C LEU A 57 -17.76 0.69 6.66
N LEU A 58 -17.07 0.82 7.79
CA LEU A 58 -15.66 0.46 7.92
C LEU A 58 -15.48 -1.05 7.79
N ASP A 59 -16.33 -1.83 8.44
CA ASP A 59 -16.35 -3.28 8.34
C ASP A 59 -16.65 -3.72 6.91
N ASP A 60 -17.62 -3.12 6.21
CA ASP A 60 -17.91 -3.42 4.81
C ASP A 60 -16.74 -3.04 3.87
N LEU A 61 -15.98 -2.00 4.20
CA LEU A 61 -14.82 -1.56 3.43
C LEU A 61 -13.60 -2.49 3.63
N LEU A 62 -13.38 -2.94 4.87
CA LEU A 62 -12.24 -3.79 5.25
C LEU A 62 -12.55 -5.28 5.05
N SER A 63 -13.82 -5.66 5.17
CA SER A 63 -14.29 -6.98 4.85
C SER A 63 -14.35 -7.14 3.34
N GLY A 64 -14.05 -8.35 2.90
CA GLY A 64 -14.17 -8.72 1.51
C GLY A 64 -14.27 -10.22 1.44
N GLY A 65 -15.03 -10.70 0.46
CA GLY A 65 -15.12 -12.13 0.18
C GLY A 65 -13.75 -12.74 -0.14
N PRO A 66 -13.68 -14.08 -0.21
CA PRO A 66 -12.49 -14.76 -0.70
C PRO A 66 -12.13 -14.26 -2.10
N VAL A 67 -10.84 -14.01 -2.35
CA VAL A 67 -10.37 -13.59 -3.68
C VAL A 67 -9.78 -14.80 -4.37
N ALA A 68 -10.37 -15.18 -5.50
CA ALA A 68 -9.80 -16.24 -6.32
C ALA A 68 -8.38 -15.85 -6.76
N LYS A 69 -7.45 -16.81 -6.67
CA LYS A 69 -6.09 -16.64 -7.19
C LYS A 69 -6.15 -16.26 -8.69
N PRO A 70 -5.13 -15.56 -9.21
CA PRO A 70 -5.07 -15.26 -10.64
C PRO A 70 -5.03 -16.53 -11.49
N GLU A 71 -5.67 -16.49 -12.66
CA GLU A 71 -5.74 -17.63 -13.57
C GLU A 71 -4.36 -17.98 -14.15
N GLY A 72 -3.56 -16.96 -14.49
CA GLY A 72 -2.21 -17.12 -15.03
C GLY A 72 -1.13 -17.44 -14.02
N LEU A 73 -1.48 -17.69 -12.74
CA LEU A 73 -0.51 -17.97 -11.69
C LEU A 73 -0.04 -19.43 -11.74
N GLU A 74 1.21 -19.64 -12.16
CA GLU A 74 1.90 -20.93 -12.22
C GLU A 74 2.51 -21.32 -10.86
N ALA A 75 1.71 -21.21 -9.81
CA ALA A 75 2.10 -21.58 -8.45
C ALA A 75 0.90 -22.02 -7.60
N THR A 76 1.17 -22.86 -6.61
CA THR A 76 0.21 -23.20 -5.55
C THR A 76 0.55 -22.41 -4.30
N LEU A 77 -0.27 -21.40 -4.00
CA LEU A 77 -0.16 -20.61 -2.78
C LEU A 77 -0.45 -21.48 -1.56
N ARG A 78 0.41 -21.40 -0.55
CA ARG A 78 0.11 -21.94 0.78
C ARG A 78 -1.02 -21.14 1.43
N PRO A 79 -1.76 -21.70 2.40
CA PRO A 79 -2.90 -20.99 3.02
C PRO A 79 -2.55 -19.59 3.55
N TYR A 80 -1.37 -19.41 4.15
CA TYR A 80 -0.93 -18.09 4.62
C TYR A 80 -0.57 -17.14 3.47
N GLN A 81 -0.01 -17.64 2.35
CA GLN A 81 0.27 -16.84 1.16
C GLN A 81 -1.00 -16.41 0.44
N GLN A 82 -2.01 -17.28 0.41
CA GLN A 82 -3.33 -16.94 -0.11
C GLN A 82 -3.92 -15.77 0.69
N ARG A 83 -3.88 -15.84 2.03
CA ARG A 83 -4.32 -14.73 2.90
C ARG A 83 -3.53 -13.45 2.66
N GLY A 84 -2.21 -13.54 2.52
CA GLY A 84 -1.35 -12.38 2.23
C GLY A 84 -1.68 -11.73 0.87
N PHE A 85 -1.85 -12.53 -0.17
CA PHE A 85 -2.32 -12.07 -1.49
C PHE A 85 -3.70 -11.41 -1.41
N GLU A 86 -4.68 -12.05 -0.76
CA GLU A 86 -6.03 -11.51 -0.60
C GLU A 86 -6.01 -10.15 0.10
N TRP A 87 -5.20 -10.02 1.15
CA TRP A 87 -5.05 -8.80 1.91
C TRP A 87 -4.40 -7.68 1.07
N LEU A 88 -3.29 -7.97 0.39
CA LEU A 88 -2.64 -7.03 -0.52
C LEU A 88 -3.59 -6.53 -1.61
N TYR A 89 -4.30 -7.46 -2.26
CA TYR A 89 -5.23 -7.14 -3.34
C TYR A 89 -6.38 -6.26 -2.83
N LYS A 90 -7.00 -6.61 -1.70
CA LYS A 90 -8.11 -5.81 -1.13
C LYS A 90 -7.64 -4.40 -0.79
N ASN A 91 -6.50 -4.25 -0.12
CA ASN A 91 -5.92 -2.95 0.18
C ASN A 91 -5.65 -2.13 -1.08
N ALA A 92 -5.05 -2.74 -2.11
CA ALA A 92 -4.80 -2.06 -3.38
C ALA A 92 -6.11 -1.60 -4.05
N ARG A 93 -7.18 -2.40 -4.00
CA ARG A 93 -8.50 -2.07 -4.57
C ARG A 93 -9.19 -0.90 -3.89
N ILE A 94 -8.99 -0.74 -2.58
CA ILE A 94 -9.54 0.39 -1.80
C ILE A 94 -8.57 1.59 -1.74
N GLY A 95 -7.43 1.52 -2.44
CA GLY A 95 -6.45 2.60 -2.52
C GLY A 95 -5.49 2.69 -1.33
N PHE A 96 -5.42 1.66 -0.49
CA PHE A 96 -4.50 1.61 0.65
C PHE A 96 -3.13 1.05 0.26
N GLY A 97 -2.10 1.56 0.93
CA GLY A 97 -0.79 0.92 0.96
C GLY A 97 -0.80 -0.36 1.81
N SER A 98 0.22 -1.19 1.65
CA SER A 98 0.37 -2.42 2.42
C SER A 98 1.82 -2.61 2.87
N LEU A 99 2.01 -3.07 4.10
CA LEU A 99 3.30 -3.48 4.63
C LEU A 99 3.25 -4.97 4.96
N ILE A 100 3.92 -5.80 4.15
CA ILE A 100 4.13 -7.22 4.50
C ILE A 100 5.41 -7.34 5.31
N ALA A 101 5.24 -7.63 6.60
CA ALA A 101 6.33 -7.87 7.55
C ALA A 101 6.49 -9.37 7.91
N ASP A 102 5.98 -10.28 7.08
CA ASP A 102 6.16 -11.72 7.23
C ASP A 102 7.65 -12.10 7.34
N ASP A 103 7.94 -13.20 8.04
CA ASP A 103 9.29 -13.74 8.16
C ASP A 103 9.97 -14.00 6.80
N MET A 104 11.31 -14.00 6.82
CA MET A 104 12.12 -14.33 5.65
C MET A 104 11.80 -15.75 5.17
N GLY A 105 11.66 -15.93 3.85
CA GLY A 105 11.37 -17.24 3.25
C GLY A 105 9.89 -17.59 3.12
N LEU A 106 8.96 -16.81 3.66
CA LEU A 106 7.51 -17.07 3.52
C LEU A 106 6.94 -16.73 2.12
N GLY A 107 7.77 -16.31 1.18
CA GLY A 107 7.36 -16.09 -0.21
C GLY A 107 6.58 -14.80 -0.43
N LYS A 108 7.01 -13.71 0.21
CA LYS A 108 6.44 -12.36 0.04
C LYS A 108 6.42 -11.92 -1.42
N THR A 109 7.50 -12.19 -2.15
CA THR A 109 7.60 -11.90 -3.59
C THR A 109 6.48 -12.59 -4.38
N LEU A 110 6.19 -13.87 -4.09
CA LEU A 110 5.11 -14.60 -4.74
C LEU A 110 3.73 -13.99 -4.46
N GLN A 111 3.48 -13.52 -3.22
CA GLN A 111 2.23 -12.84 -2.87
C GLN A 111 2.07 -11.52 -3.66
N VAL A 112 3.15 -10.74 -3.80
CA VAL A 112 3.16 -9.52 -4.63
C VAL A 112 2.92 -9.86 -6.10
N ILE A 113 3.63 -10.85 -6.65
CA ILE A 113 3.47 -11.27 -8.05
C ILE A 113 2.02 -11.69 -8.32
N ALA A 114 1.41 -12.48 -7.42
CA ALA A 114 0.00 -12.85 -7.53
C ALA A 114 -0.91 -11.62 -7.51
N THR A 115 -0.62 -10.63 -6.66
CA THR A 115 -1.39 -9.38 -6.59
C THR A 115 -1.32 -8.59 -7.89
N LEU A 116 -0.10 -8.38 -8.43
CA LEU A 116 0.09 -7.67 -9.69
C LEU A 116 -0.55 -8.41 -10.86
N LEU A 117 -0.43 -9.73 -10.91
CA LEU A 117 -1.07 -10.54 -11.94
C LEU A 117 -2.61 -10.43 -11.87
N LYS A 118 -3.19 -10.45 -10.66
CA LYS A 118 -4.64 -10.26 -10.49
C LYS A 118 -5.11 -8.90 -11.02
N LEU A 119 -4.37 -7.84 -10.67
CA LEU A 119 -4.65 -6.48 -11.15
C LEU A 119 -4.53 -6.38 -12.68
N LYS A 120 -3.59 -7.12 -13.29
CA LYS A 120 -3.48 -7.22 -14.74
C LYS A 120 -4.69 -7.91 -15.37
N GLU A 121 -5.09 -9.07 -14.85
CA GLU A 121 -6.24 -9.83 -15.37
C GLU A 121 -7.54 -9.02 -15.32
N GLU A 122 -7.66 -8.11 -14.35
CA GLU A 122 -8.78 -7.19 -14.21
C GLU A 122 -8.63 -5.89 -15.03
N GLY A 123 -7.59 -5.78 -15.85
CA GLY A 123 -7.36 -4.65 -16.76
C GLY A 123 -6.72 -3.41 -16.13
N SER A 124 -6.30 -3.46 -14.86
CA SER A 124 -5.76 -2.28 -14.15
C SER A 124 -4.33 -1.92 -14.60
N LEU A 125 -3.52 -2.90 -15.02
CA LEU A 125 -2.14 -2.70 -15.48
C LEU A 125 -2.00 -2.42 -16.99
N GLY A 126 -3.11 -2.19 -17.70
CA GLY A 126 -3.10 -1.81 -19.12
C GLY A 126 -2.61 -0.37 -19.32
N ASP A 127 -3.42 0.59 -18.88
CA ASP A 127 -3.14 2.03 -19.01
C ASP A 127 -2.10 2.54 -18.00
N GLN A 128 -1.90 1.81 -16.90
CA GLN A 128 -0.96 2.14 -15.83
C GLN A 128 0.04 1.01 -15.63
N LYS A 129 1.25 1.33 -15.18
CA LYS A 129 2.32 0.33 -14.95
C LYS A 129 2.60 0.16 -13.46
N ALA A 130 3.22 -0.95 -13.10
CA ALA A 130 3.79 -1.13 -11.76
C ALA A 130 5.30 -0.90 -11.78
N ILE A 131 5.87 -0.51 -10.63
CA ILE A 131 7.31 -0.44 -10.41
C ILE A 131 7.70 -1.26 -9.18
N ALA A 132 8.75 -2.07 -9.28
CA ALA A 132 9.39 -2.76 -8.17
C ALA A 132 10.79 -2.20 -7.95
N ILE A 133 11.05 -1.69 -6.75
CA ILE A 133 12.31 -1.05 -6.35
C ILE A 133 13.02 -1.98 -5.38
N VAL A 134 14.02 -2.69 -5.89
CA VAL A 134 14.67 -3.77 -5.14
C VAL A 134 16.17 -3.50 -4.95
N PRO A 135 16.83 -4.11 -3.95
CA PRO A 135 18.28 -4.17 -3.91
C PRO A 135 18.83 -4.73 -5.24
N THR A 136 19.98 -4.22 -5.70
CA THR A 136 20.58 -4.66 -6.98
C THR A 136 20.76 -6.17 -7.06
N THR A 137 21.09 -6.82 -5.96
CA THR A 137 21.27 -8.27 -5.85
C THR A 137 19.98 -9.07 -6.08
N LEU A 138 18.81 -8.44 -5.94
CA LEU A 138 17.51 -9.09 -6.08
C LEU A 138 16.86 -8.88 -7.45
N LEU A 139 17.41 -8.02 -8.34
CA LEU A 139 16.86 -7.78 -9.69
C LEU A 139 16.63 -9.08 -10.46
N THR A 140 17.68 -9.88 -10.60
CA THR A 140 17.65 -11.14 -11.36
C THR A 140 16.70 -12.15 -10.72
N ASN A 141 16.64 -12.18 -9.39
CA ASN A 141 15.76 -13.09 -8.67
C ASN A 141 14.29 -12.74 -8.92
N TRP A 142 13.92 -11.47 -8.78
CA TRP A 142 12.58 -10.97 -9.07
C TRP A 142 12.15 -11.28 -10.50
N TYR A 143 13.01 -10.95 -11.47
CA TYR A 143 12.72 -11.24 -12.87
C TYR A 143 12.48 -12.74 -13.12
N LYS A 144 13.34 -13.61 -12.58
CA LYS A 144 13.18 -15.06 -12.70
C LYS A 144 11.91 -15.58 -12.02
N GLU A 145 11.57 -15.07 -10.84
CA GLU A 145 10.34 -15.46 -10.14
C GLU A 145 9.09 -15.04 -10.91
N ILE A 146 9.09 -13.86 -11.54
CA ILE A 146 7.98 -13.44 -12.42
C ILE A 146 7.86 -14.37 -13.62
N GLN A 147 8.96 -14.64 -14.32
CA GLN A 147 8.93 -15.56 -15.47
C GLN A 147 8.49 -16.97 -15.09
N LYS A 148 8.81 -17.41 -13.86
CA LYS A 148 8.44 -18.73 -13.35
C LYS A 148 6.98 -18.82 -12.89
N PHE A 149 6.50 -17.83 -12.14
CA PHE A 149 5.21 -17.92 -11.44
C PHE A 149 4.08 -17.19 -12.16
N ALA A 150 4.39 -16.23 -13.03
CA ALA A 150 3.43 -15.41 -13.75
C ALA A 150 4.02 -15.01 -15.11
N PRO A 151 4.27 -15.95 -16.05
CA PRO A 151 4.85 -15.64 -17.35
C PRO A 151 3.99 -14.68 -18.18
N GLY A 152 2.68 -14.62 -17.88
CA GLY A 152 1.77 -13.63 -18.45
C GLY A 152 1.98 -12.19 -17.95
N LEU A 153 2.74 -11.97 -16.87
CA LEU A 153 3.10 -10.66 -16.35
C LEU A 153 4.44 -10.21 -16.96
N SER A 154 4.37 -9.33 -17.95
CA SER A 154 5.56 -8.84 -18.66
C SER A 154 6.36 -7.87 -17.80
N ALA A 155 7.64 -8.17 -17.61
CA ALA A 155 8.54 -7.39 -16.75
C ALA A 155 9.73 -6.86 -17.54
N HIS A 156 10.16 -5.64 -17.24
CA HIS A 156 11.34 -4.99 -17.81
C HIS A 156 12.31 -4.58 -16.72
N VAL A 157 13.59 -4.99 -16.85
CA VAL A 157 14.64 -4.60 -15.91
C VAL A 157 15.28 -3.29 -16.36
N TYR A 158 15.15 -2.26 -15.53
CA TYR A 158 15.70 -0.94 -15.76
C TYR A 158 16.91 -0.70 -14.86
N HIS A 159 18.07 -1.16 -15.33
CA HIS A 159 19.34 -1.07 -14.62
C HIS A 159 20.53 -1.13 -15.60
N GLY A 160 21.70 -0.66 -15.15
CA GLY A 160 22.93 -0.65 -15.94
C GLY A 160 23.09 0.56 -16.86
N PRO A 161 24.25 0.73 -17.51
CA PRO A 161 24.60 1.92 -18.29
C PRO A 161 23.75 2.10 -19.57
N SER A 162 23.20 1.01 -20.10
CA SER A 162 22.40 1.01 -21.33
C SER A 162 20.89 0.87 -21.05
N ARG A 163 20.45 1.20 -19.83
CA ARG A 163 19.03 1.16 -19.45
C ARG A 163 18.21 2.12 -20.33
N SER A 164 17.01 1.70 -20.69
CA SER A 164 16.05 2.51 -21.45
C SER A 164 14.64 2.24 -20.94
N LEU A 165 13.81 3.28 -20.90
CA LEU A 165 12.39 3.16 -20.57
C LEU A 165 11.53 2.75 -21.77
N GLN A 166 12.06 2.77 -23.00
CA GLN A 166 11.27 2.40 -24.19
C GLN A 166 10.61 1.01 -24.08
N PRO A 167 11.28 -0.06 -23.58
CA PRO A 167 10.62 -1.36 -23.45
C PRO A 167 9.46 -1.40 -22.45
N LEU A 168 9.33 -0.41 -21.55
CA LEU A 168 8.23 -0.31 -20.59
C LEU A 168 6.87 -0.10 -21.28
N GLU A 169 6.84 0.43 -22.51
CA GLU A 169 5.61 0.59 -23.28
C GLU A 169 4.87 -0.75 -23.44
N ASN A 170 5.63 -1.83 -23.63
CA ASN A 170 5.13 -3.19 -23.83
C ASN A 170 5.24 -4.07 -22.57
N ALA A 171 5.67 -3.52 -21.43
CA ALA A 171 5.78 -4.24 -20.18
C ALA A 171 4.68 -3.81 -19.19
N ASP A 172 4.33 -4.66 -18.23
CA ASP A 172 3.39 -4.35 -17.14
C ASP A 172 4.13 -3.82 -15.90
N LEU A 173 5.35 -4.32 -15.66
CA LEU A 173 6.17 -4.05 -14.48
C LEU A 173 7.57 -3.57 -14.87
N LEU A 174 8.00 -2.45 -14.28
CA LEU A 174 9.40 -2.03 -14.27
C LEU A 174 10.09 -2.55 -13.01
N ILE A 175 11.23 -3.23 -13.14
CA ILE A 175 12.06 -3.63 -11.99
C ILE A 175 13.33 -2.78 -12.01
N THR A 176 13.58 -2.06 -10.92
CA THR A 176 14.75 -1.18 -10.81
C THR A 176 15.32 -1.21 -9.39
N THR A 177 16.30 -0.35 -9.12
CA THR A 177 16.98 -0.30 -7.82
C THR A 177 16.86 1.06 -7.16
N TYR A 178 17.03 1.07 -5.84
CA TYR A 178 17.09 2.31 -5.05
C TYR A 178 18.13 3.30 -5.60
N GLY A 179 19.28 2.81 -6.07
CA GLY A 179 20.32 3.65 -6.68
C GLY A 179 19.85 4.36 -7.94
N VAL A 180 19.12 3.65 -8.81
CA VAL A 180 18.57 4.22 -10.05
C VAL A 180 17.44 5.20 -9.74
N VAL A 181 16.53 4.85 -8.84
CA VAL A 181 15.45 5.77 -8.41
C VAL A 181 16.03 7.04 -7.80
N ARG A 182 17.12 6.93 -7.04
CA ARG A 182 17.80 8.11 -6.48
C ARG A 182 18.38 9.02 -7.56
N SER A 183 18.94 8.47 -8.64
CA SER A 183 19.53 9.26 -9.73
C SER A 183 18.52 9.77 -10.75
N GLU A 184 17.45 9.01 -11.01
CA GLU A 184 16.51 9.24 -12.12
C GLU A 184 15.05 9.35 -11.67
N GLY A 185 14.83 9.57 -10.37
CA GLY A 185 13.48 9.70 -9.79
C GLY A 185 12.64 10.76 -10.47
N ALA A 186 13.25 11.85 -10.95
CA ALA A 186 12.53 12.91 -11.68
C ALA A 186 11.99 12.45 -13.05
N GLU A 187 12.64 11.50 -13.71
CA GLU A 187 12.16 10.91 -14.96
C GLU A 187 11.07 9.88 -14.67
N LEU A 188 11.31 9.00 -13.69
CA LEU A 188 10.35 7.97 -13.26
C LEU A 188 9.05 8.58 -12.73
N ALA A 189 9.11 9.73 -12.05
CA ALA A 189 7.95 10.44 -11.51
C ALA A 189 7.04 11.07 -12.59
N ARG A 190 7.52 11.20 -13.85
CA ARG A 190 6.68 11.67 -14.97
C ARG A 190 5.67 10.62 -15.44
N LYS A 191 5.90 9.35 -15.07
CA LYS A 191 5.00 8.24 -15.38
C LYS A 191 3.98 8.10 -14.24
N LYS A 192 2.76 7.69 -14.60
CA LYS A 192 1.75 7.28 -13.62
C LYS A 192 1.96 5.80 -13.29
N TRP A 193 2.14 5.51 -12.00
CA TRP A 193 2.28 4.16 -11.49
C TRP A 193 0.98 3.74 -10.81
N LEU A 194 0.47 2.55 -11.13
CA LEU A 194 -0.63 1.93 -10.40
C LEU A 194 -0.15 1.46 -9.02
N ALA A 195 1.03 0.84 -8.98
CA ALA A 195 1.63 0.29 -7.78
C ALA A 195 3.14 0.53 -7.77
N ALA A 196 3.67 0.78 -6.58
CA ALA A 196 5.10 0.80 -6.30
C ALA A 196 5.37 -0.21 -5.18
N VAL A 197 6.29 -1.13 -5.42
CA VAL A 197 6.71 -2.19 -4.49
C VAL A 197 8.14 -2.00 -4.05
#